data_AF-A0A9X7IQW3-F1
#
_entry.id   AF-A0A9X7IQW3-F1
#
_cell.length_a   1.000
_cell.length_b   1.000
_cell.length_c   1.000
_cell.angle_alpha   90.00
_cell.angle_beta   90.00
_cell.angle_gamma   90.00
#
_symmetry.space_group_name_H-M   'P 1'
#
loop_
_entity.id
_entity.type
_entity.pdbx_description
1 polymer ?
#
loop_
_entity_poly.entity_id
_entity_poly.type
_entity_poly.pdbx_seq_one_letter_code
_entity_poly.pdbx_strand_id
1 'polypeptide(L)'
;MNEAVTPPPKMSRSLTTLHARVRVVADLAVCVGGASTAVAAVYWAVAIQHGVETMFEPEFPGVLRPFDPAAITDPVTAAAITEVGADAVREIDQWVLAAWPDICVSAEALVAVWEALPLNPGCTAEQCAYRRAGREIAAEAGESCVDIVWAGTCAETKWLRMYAGRDNGNDSTELEVEPVVAAAQRELDWDRSTRVAIWVNEPATWARIDARAEEILAKLLIAATGEVAK
;
A
#
# COMPACT_ATOMS: atom_id res chain seq x y z
N MET A 1 -5.92 22.21 -31.89
CA MET A 1 -5.09 22.66 -30.76
C MET A 1 -4.96 21.46 -29.84
N ASN A 2 -3.79 20.80 -29.87
CA ASN A 2 -3.49 19.74 -28.92
C ASN A 2 -3.07 20.43 -27.62
N GLU A 3 -3.88 20.32 -26.58
CA GLU A 3 -3.45 20.68 -25.22
C GLU A 3 -2.27 19.76 -24.88
N ALA A 4 -1.12 20.38 -24.63
CA ALA A 4 0.04 19.67 -24.13
C ALA A 4 -0.32 19.12 -22.74
N VAL A 5 -0.51 17.80 -22.66
CA VAL A 5 -0.70 17.09 -21.40
C VAL A 5 0.56 17.33 -20.58
N THR A 6 0.45 18.15 -19.54
CA THR A 6 1.53 18.37 -18.59
C THR A 6 1.89 17.03 -17.97
N PRO A 7 3.16 16.58 -18.03
CA PRO A 7 3.54 15.33 -17.40
C PRO A 7 3.25 15.41 -15.90
N PRO A 8 2.82 14.31 -15.27
CA PRO A 8 2.54 14.30 -13.84
C PRO A 8 3.79 14.73 -13.06
N PRO A 9 3.60 15.40 -11.90
CA PRO A 9 4.71 15.85 -11.08
C PRO A 9 5.59 14.65 -10.70
N LYS A 10 6.90 14.75 -10.98
CA LYS A 10 7.87 13.74 -10.56
C LYS A 10 7.87 13.64 -9.03
N MET A 11 7.81 12.43 -8.49
CA MET A 11 8.00 12.22 -7.05
C MET A 11 9.34 12.80 -6.60
N SER A 12 9.41 13.34 -5.39
CA SER A 12 10.68 13.77 -4.81
C SER A 12 11.59 12.55 -4.64
N ARG A 13 12.90 12.71 -4.82
CA ARG A 13 13.89 11.63 -4.69
C ARG A 13 13.78 10.90 -3.35
N SER A 14 13.46 11.61 -2.27
CA SER A 14 13.22 11.02 -0.95
C SER A 14 12.07 10.04 -0.94
N LEU A 15 10.94 10.37 -1.57
CA LEU A 15 9.78 9.47 -1.70
C LEU A 15 10.09 8.28 -2.61
N THR A 16 10.81 8.50 -3.71
CA THR A 16 11.30 7.42 -4.58
C THR A 16 12.18 6.44 -3.80
N THR A 17 13.06 6.96 -2.94
CA THR A 17 13.96 6.16 -2.10
C THR A 17 13.19 5.36 -1.05
N LEU A 18 12.18 5.96 -0.40
CA LEU A 18 11.28 5.23 0.50
C LEU A 18 10.60 4.07 -0.23
N HIS A 19 9.96 4.35 -1.37
CA HIS A 19 9.30 3.32 -2.17
C HIS A 19 10.26 2.19 -2.56
N ALA A 20 11.50 2.51 -2.92
CA ALA A 20 12.50 1.51 -3.27
C ALA A 20 12.88 0.62 -2.06
N ARG A 21 13.07 1.20 -0.87
CA ARG A 21 13.37 0.43 0.36
C ARG A 21 12.23 -0.51 0.71
N VAL A 22 11.00 0.00 0.70
CA VAL A 22 9.80 -0.78 0.99
C VAL A 22 9.64 -1.91 -0.03
N ARG A 23 9.90 -1.64 -1.32
CA ARG A 23 9.88 -2.65 -2.37
C ARG A 23 10.90 -3.77 -2.13
N VAL A 24 12.15 -3.42 -1.82
CA VAL A 24 13.21 -4.40 -1.53
C VAL A 24 12.82 -5.31 -0.37
N VAL A 25 12.35 -4.75 0.75
CA VAL A 25 11.91 -5.56 1.90
C VAL A 25 10.82 -6.54 1.51
N ALA A 26 9.87 -6.08 0.72
CA ALA A 26 8.75 -6.89 0.32
C ALA A 26 9.13 -8.00 -0.68
N ASP A 27 10.04 -7.73 -1.61
CA ASP A 27 10.60 -8.75 -2.49
C ASP A 27 11.38 -9.81 -1.69
N LEU A 28 12.18 -9.38 -0.71
CA LEU A 28 12.90 -10.29 0.19
C LEU A 28 11.93 -11.14 1.02
N ALA A 29 10.88 -10.54 1.58
CA ALA A 29 9.85 -11.26 2.35
C ALA A 29 9.16 -12.35 1.52
N VAL A 30 8.88 -12.08 0.24
CA VAL A 30 8.31 -13.08 -0.68
C VAL A 30 9.31 -14.20 -0.99
N CYS A 31 10.60 -13.85 -1.19
CA CYS A 31 11.66 -14.82 -1.51
C CYS A 31 12.02 -15.76 -0.35
N VAL A 32 11.88 -15.32 0.91
CA VAL A 32 12.25 -16.12 2.09
C VAL A 32 11.30 -17.30 2.36
N GLY A 33 10.16 -17.40 1.66
CA GLY A 33 9.42 -18.66 1.56
C GLY A 33 7.91 -18.56 1.61
N GLY A 34 7.28 -17.90 0.63
CA GLY A 34 5.82 -17.94 0.50
C GLY A 34 5.10 -17.28 1.67
N ALA A 35 5.60 -16.14 2.13
CA ALA A 35 4.98 -15.34 3.17
C ALA A 35 3.47 -15.17 2.90
N SER A 36 2.66 -15.45 3.92
CA SER A 36 1.23 -15.14 3.87
C SER A 36 1.04 -13.63 3.69
N THR A 37 -0.17 -13.25 3.29
CA THR A 37 -0.54 -11.85 3.12
C THR A 37 -0.26 -11.02 4.38
N ALA A 38 -0.59 -11.58 5.54
CA ALA A 38 -0.34 -10.95 6.82
C ALA A 38 1.16 -10.74 7.10
N VAL A 39 2.00 -11.76 6.85
CA VAL A 39 3.44 -11.62 7.03
C VAL A 39 4.01 -10.56 6.09
N ALA A 40 3.61 -10.55 4.82
CA ALA A 40 4.03 -9.55 3.85
C ALA A 40 3.60 -8.13 4.26
N ALA A 41 2.40 -7.97 4.80
CA ALA A 41 1.89 -6.69 5.30
C ALA A 41 2.68 -6.17 6.51
N VAL A 42 3.09 -7.05 7.44
CA VAL A 42 3.94 -6.65 8.57
C VAL A 42 5.33 -6.19 8.09
N TYR A 43 5.98 -6.95 7.21
CA TYR A 43 7.25 -6.54 6.60
C TYR A 43 7.15 -5.17 5.91
N TRP A 44 6.06 -4.94 5.19
CA TRP A 44 5.77 -3.67 4.51
C TRP A 44 5.66 -2.51 5.51
N ALA A 45 4.89 -2.68 6.59
CA ALA A 45 4.70 -1.64 7.59
C ALA A 45 5.97 -1.30 8.38
N VAL A 46 6.74 -2.32 8.77
CA VAL A 46 8.04 -2.14 9.41
C VAL A 46 9.00 -1.36 8.49
N ALA A 47 9.05 -1.72 7.21
CA ALA A 47 9.89 -1.01 6.24
C ALA A 47 9.47 0.45 6.05
N ILE A 48 8.17 0.75 6.07
CA ILE A 48 7.66 2.13 6.00
C ILE A 48 8.11 2.91 7.23
N GLN A 49 7.95 2.38 8.45
CA GLN A 49 8.33 3.10 9.67
C GLN A 49 9.83 3.47 9.63
N HIS A 50 10.70 2.48 9.41
CA HIS A 50 12.15 2.70 9.35
C HIS A 50 12.57 3.59 8.17
N GLY A 51 11.87 3.47 7.05
CA GLY A 51 12.08 4.29 5.86
C GLY A 51 11.70 5.76 6.09
N VAL A 52 10.63 6.02 6.83
CA VAL A 52 10.21 7.37 7.23
C VAL A 52 11.22 7.98 8.20
N GLU A 53 11.65 7.25 9.23
CA GLU A 53 12.66 7.74 10.20
C GLU A 53 13.96 8.15 9.49
N THR A 54 14.41 7.35 8.54
CA THR A 54 15.64 7.62 7.77
C THR A 54 15.50 8.72 6.71
N MET A 55 14.28 9.11 6.33
CA MET A 55 14.07 10.28 5.46
C MET A 55 14.22 11.61 6.21
N PHE A 56 13.82 11.65 7.48
CA PHE A 56 13.82 12.87 8.29
C PHE A 56 15.09 13.05 9.11
N GLU A 57 15.89 11.99 9.32
CA GLU A 57 17.14 12.04 10.08
C GLU A 57 18.36 11.54 9.29
N PRO A 58 18.73 12.16 8.15
CA PRO A 58 19.92 11.77 7.39
C PRO A 58 21.25 12.00 8.15
N GLU A 59 21.24 12.83 9.20
CA GLU A 59 22.44 13.26 9.94
C GLU A 59 22.65 12.55 11.28
N PHE A 60 21.71 11.69 11.72
CA PHE A 60 21.87 10.87 12.92
C PHE A 60 21.86 9.38 12.53
N PRO A 61 23.02 8.71 12.48
CA PRO A 61 23.08 7.24 12.48
C PRO A 61 22.73 6.71 13.89
N GLY A 62 21.63 7.19 14.46
CA GLY A 62 21.15 6.90 15.80
C GLY A 62 20.04 5.88 15.70
N VAL A 63 20.33 4.66 16.16
CA VAL A 63 19.42 3.54 16.46
C VAL A 63 17.97 3.75 16.00
N LEU A 64 17.62 3.18 14.84
CA LEU A 64 16.23 3.04 14.40
C LEU A 64 15.36 2.58 15.57
N ARG A 65 14.22 3.25 15.78
CA ARG A 65 13.35 2.90 16.89
C ARG A 65 12.67 1.56 16.59
N PRO A 66 12.43 0.71 17.61
CA PRO A 66 11.64 -0.50 17.42
C PRO A 66 10.29 -0.18 16.77
N PHE A 67 9.78 -1.13 16.00
CA PHE A 67 8.44 -1.03 15.40
C PHE A 67 7.39 -0.77 16.49
N ASP A 68 6.49 0.20 16.25
CA ASP A 68 5.37 0.51 17.16
C ASP A 68 4.04 0.09 16.52
N PRO A 69 3.52 -1.11 16.85
CA PRO A 69 2.22 -1.58 16.38
C PRO A 69 1.05 -0.64 16.72
N ALA A 70 1.15 0.14 17.81
CA ALA A 70 0.06 0.99 18.27
C ALA A 70 -0.10 2.26 17.41
N ALA A 71 0.94 2.65 16.68
CA ALA A 71 0.91 3.79 15.76
C ALA A 71 0.26 3.45 14.40
N ILE A 72 -0.05 2.18 14.15
CA ILE A 72 -0.59 1.71 12.87
C ILE A 72 -2.08 2.06 12.74
N THR A 73 -2.40 2.79 11.67
CA THR A 73 -3.78 3.19 11.32
C THR A 73 -4.28 2.54 10.04
N ASP A 74 -3.41 1.83 9.31
CA ASP A 74 -3.78 1.09 8.11
C ASP A 74 -4.51 -0.21 8.49
N PRO A 75 -5.74 -0.45 8.00
CA PRO A 75 -6.54 -1.61 8.40
C PRO A 75 -5.92 -2.95 8.01
N VAL A 76 -5.19 -3.02 6.89
CA VAL A 76 -4.51 -4.26 6.46
C VAL A 76 -3.42 -4.61 7.46
N THR A 77 -2.58 -3.65 7.80
CA THR A 77 -1.48 -3.84 8.74
C THR A 77 -1.99 -4.17 10.15
N ALA A 78 -3.06 -3.51 10.61
CA ALA A 78 -3.65 -3.79 11.92
C ALA A 78 -4.18 -5.24 12.02
N ALA A 79 -4.87 -5.72 10.98
CA ALA A 79 -5.30 -7.12 10.90
C ALA A 79 -4.10 -8.07 10.83
N ALA A 80 -3.09 -7.72 10.02
CA ALA A 80 -1.88 -8.52 9.86
C ALA A 80 -1.11 -8.71 11.17
N ILE A 81 -0.93 -7.65 11.96
CA ILE A 81 -0.28 -7.70 13.28
C ILE A 81 -1.03 -8.65 14.21
N THR A 82 -2.37 -8.62 14.15
CA THR A 82 -3.22 -9.49 14.97
C THR A 82 -3.08 -10.96 14.55
N GLU A 83 -3.08 -11.24 13.25
CA GLU A 83 -2.97 -12.59 12.70
C GLU A 83 -1.58 -13.21 12.89
N VAL A 84 -0.53 -12.42 12.72
CA VAL A 84 0.87 -12.86 12.85
C VAL A 84 1.27 -13.03 14.32
N GLY A 85 0.76 -12.16 15.20
CA GLY A 85 1.07 -12.16 16.62
C GLY A 85 2.35 -11.42 16.98
N ALA A 86 2.43 -10.98 18.25
CA ALA A 86 3.46 -10.04 18.71
C ALA A 86 4.90 -10.57 18.60
N ASP A 87 5.13 -11.86 18.85
CA ASP A 87 6.47 -12.45 18.77
C ASP A 87 7.02 -12.46 17.35
N ALA A 88 6.20 -12.86 16.38
CA ALA A 88 6.60 -12.86 14.98
C ALA A 88 6.75 -11.43 14.44
N VAL A 89 5.92 -10.47 14.85
CA VAL A 89 6.11 -9.04 14.53
C VAL A 89 7.47 -8.55 15.04
N ARG A 90 7.85 -8.91 16.28
CA ARG A 90 9.15 -8.55 16.86
C ARG A 90 10.31 -9.21 16.12
N GLU A 91 10.18 -10.47 15.70
CA GLU A 91 11.19 -11.16 14.90
C GLU A 91 11.36 -10.51 13.52
N ILE A 92 10.26 -10.14 12.86
CA ILE A 92 10.28 -9.41 11.60
C ILE A 92 10.98 -8.06 11.75
N ASP A 93 10.64 -7.29 12.79
CA ASP A 93 11.29 -6.00 13.07
C ASP A 93 12.80 -6.15 13.27
N GLN A 94 13.23 -7.11 14.10
CA GLN A 94 14.65 -7.39 14.33
C GLN A 94 15.38 -7.79 13.05
N TRP A 95 14.74 -8.58 12.19
CA TRP A 95 15.31 -8.95 10.91
C TRP A 95 15.46 -7.74 9.98
N VAL A 96 14.44 -6.89 9.85
CA VAL A 96 14.49 -5.70 8.99
C VAL A 96 15.56 -4.73 9.47
N LEU A 97 15.65 -4.51 10.79
CA LEU A 97 16.69 -3.69 11.41
C LEU A 97 18.10 -4.22 11.10
N ALA A 98 18.32 -5.53 11.23
CA ALA A 98 19.61 -6.15 10.94
C ALA A 98 19.98 -6.06 9.45
N ALA A 99 19.00 -6.20 8.56
CA ALA A 99 19.18 -6.14 7.10
C ALA A 99 19.18 -4.70 6.54
N TRP A 100 18.88 -3.69 7.35
CA TRP A 100 18.62 -2.33 6.89
C TRP A 100 19.75 -1.70 6.05
N PRO A 101 21.05 -1.88 6.37
CA PRO A 101 22.12 -1.39 5.51
C PRO A 101 22.08 -1.97 4.09
N ASP A 102 21.85 -3.28 3.97
CA ASP A 102 21.79 -3.98 2.68
C ASP A 102 20.51 -3.61 1.90
N ILE A 103 19.40 -3.40 2.62
CA ILE A 103 18.16 -2.85 2.05
C ILE A 103 18.41 -1.46 1.45
N CYS A 104 19.12 -0.58 2.17
CA CYS A 104 19.46 0.75 1.67
C CYS A 104 20.31 0.70 0.38
N VAL A 105 21.32 -0.18 0.34
CA VAL A 105 22.17 -0.35 -0.85
C VAL A 105 21.36 -0.86 -2.04
N SER A 106 20.50 -1.86 -1.81
CA SER A 106 19.63 -2.43 -2.85
C SER A 106 18.60 -1.41 -3.35
N ALA A 107 18.07 -0.57 -2.46
CA ALA A 107 17.13 0.48 -2.81
C ALA A 107 17.76 1.55 -3.71
N GLU A 108 19.00 1.98 -3.45
CA GLU A 108 19.70 2.92 -4.33
C GLU A 108 19.89 2.36 -5.76
N ALA A 109 20.19 1.07 -5.87
CA ALA A 109 20.26 0.41 -7.19
C ALA A 109 18.91 0.42 -7.90
N LEU A 110 17.81 0.17 -7.17
CA LEU A 110 16.45 0.21 -7.71
C LEU A 110 16.02 1.63 -8.12
N VAL A 111 16.35 2.65 -7.33
CA VAL A 111 16.13 4.06 -7.69
C VAL A 111 16.84 4.40 -9.00
N ALA A 112 18.10 3.99 -9.17
CA ALA A 112 18.85 4.23 -10.41
C ALA A 112 18.18 3.58 -11.64
N VAL A 113 17.59 2.39 -11.49
CA VAL A 113 16.81 1.73 -12.55
C VAL A 113 15.52 2.48 -12.85
N TRP A 114 14.77 2.90 -11.83
CA TRP A 114 13.53 3.67 -12.00
C TRP A 114 13.77 5.04 -12.63
N GLU A 115 14.85 5.75 -12.28
CA GLU A 115 15.22 7.02 -12.90
C GLU A 115 15.60 6.86 -14.39
N ALA A 116 16.10 5.69 -14.78
CA ALA A 116 16.50 5.38 -16.16
C ALA A 116 15.33 4.91 -17.04
N LEU A 117 14.21 4.49 -16.47
CA LEU A 117 13.04 3.98 -17.19
C LEU A 117 11.88 4.98 -17.11
N PRO A 118 11.06 5.13 -18.17
CA PRO A 118 9.85 5.96 -18.13
C PRO A 118 8.70 5.24 -17.39
N LEU A 119 8.99 4.65 -16.24
CA LEU A 119 7.97 4.05 -15.39
C LEU A 119 7.28 5.19 -14.62
N ASN A 120 5.96 5.25 -14.73
CA ASN A 120 5.15 6.20 -13.95
C ASN A 120 4.25 5.41 -12.98
N PRO A 121 4.78 4.99 -11.82
CA PRO A 121 4.13 4.01 -10.95
C PRO A 121 3.02 4.60 -10.05
N GLY A 122 2.32 5.65 -10.50
CA GLY A 122 1.40 6.40 -9.65
C GLY A 122 -0.02 5.86 -9.66
N CYS A 123 -0.58 5.51 -8.49
CA CYS A 123 -2.04 5.51 -8.33
C CYS A 123 -2.54 6.96 -8.33
N THR A 124 -3.72 7.23 -8.90
CA THR A 124 -4.44 8.48 -8.64
C THR A 124 -4.94 8.52 -7.20
N ALA A 125 -5.21 9.71 -6.68
CA ALA A 125 -5.75 9.87 -5.33
C ALA A 125 -7.07 9.12 -5.17
N GLU A 126 -7.91 9.09 -6.20
CA GLU A 126 -9.19 8.38 -6.24
C GLU A 126 -9.00 6.86 -6.21
N GLN A 127 -8.11 6.31 -7.03
CA GLN A 127 -7.79 4.87 -6.98
C GLN A 127 -7.38 4.45 -5.57
N CYS A 128 -6.47 5.22 -4.98
CA CYS A 128 -5.97 4.97 -3.63
C CYS A 128 -7.06 5.18 -2.56
N ALA A 129 -7.98 6.13 -2.73
CA ALA A 129 -9.13 6.33 -1.83
C ALA A 129 -10.13 5.17 -1.86
N TYR A 130 -10.52 4.68 -3.03
CA TYR A 130 -11.44 3.54 -3.13
C TYR A 130 -10.80 2.23 -2.64
N ARG A 131 -9.50 2.03 -2.91
CA ARG A 131 -8.76 0.90 -2.34
C ARG A 131 -8.79 0.94 -0.81
N ARG A 132 -8.51 2.10 -0.22
CA ARG A 132 -8.54 2.29 1.23
C ARG A 132 -9.94 2.11 1.82
N ALA A 133 -10.96 2.70 1.19
CA ALA A 133 -12.35 2.57 1.64
C ALA A 133 -12.80 1.09 1.66
N GLY A 134 -12.49 0.32 0.62
CA GLY A 134 -12.77 -1.12 0.59
C GLY A 134 -12.11 -1.89 1.74
N ARG A 135 -10.85 -1.57 2.04
CA ARG A 135 -10.11 -2.17 3.17
C ARG A 135 -10.74 -1.80 4.51
N GLU A 136 -11.08 -0.54 4.73
CA GLU A 136 -11.68 -0.09 6.00
C GLU A 136 -13.05 -0.75 6.23
N ILE A 137 -13.91 -0.83 5.21
CA ILE A 137 -15.22 -1.47 5.32
C ILE A 137 -15.09 -2.98 5.56
N ALA A 138 -14.11 -3.65 4.96
CA ALA A 138 -13.82 -5.06 5.23
C ALA A 138 -13.30 -5.29 6.66
N ALA A 139 -12.42 -4.42 7.15
CA ALA A 139 -11.91 -4.50 8.51
C ALA A 139 -13.03 -4.27 9.55
N GLU A 140 -13.94 -3.33 9.31
CA GLU A 140 -15.15 -3.12 10.13
C GLU A 140 -16.05 -4.35 10.18
N ALA A 141 -16.05 -5.18 9.13
CA ALA A 141 -16.78 -6.44 9.06
C ALA A 141 -16.05 -7.62 9.75
N GLY A 142 -14.83 -7.40 10.27
CA GLY A 142 -14.02 -8.43 10.92
C GLY A 142 -13.40 -9.44 9.95
N GLU A 143 -13.21 -9.05 8.68
CA GLU A 143 -12.56 -9.87 7.67
C GLU A 143 -11.06 -10.07 8.00
N SER A 144 -10.48 -11.14 7.48
CA SER A 144 -9.04 -11.41 7.62
C SER A 144 -8.18 -10.41 6.83
N CYS A 145 -6.88 -10.34 7.13
CA CYS A 145 -5.91 -9.53 6.40
C CYS A 145 -5.98 -9.77 4.88
N VAL A 146 -6.04 -11.03 4.46
CA VAL A 146 -6.09 -11.37 3.03
C VAL A 146 -7.40 -10.92 2.36
N ASP A 147 -8.53 -11.07 3.05
CA ASP A 147 -9.83 -10.61 2.55
C ASP A 147 -9.92 -9.07 2.52
N ILE A 148 -9.36 -8.38 3.52
CA ILE A 148 -9.28 -6.92 3.59
C ILE A 148 -8.50 -6.38 2.40
N VAL A 149 -7.31 -6.94 2.12
CA VAL A 149 -6.47 -6.55 0.98
C VAL A 149 -7.25 -6.70 -0.32
N TRP A 150 -7.89 -7.86 -0.50
CA TRP A 150 -8.64 -8.16 -1.71
C TRP A 150 -9.91 -7.33 -1.88
N ALA A 151 -10.60 -6.99 -0.80
CA ALA A 151 -11.74 -6.09 -0.82
C ALA A 151 -11.34 -4.70 -1.35
N GLY A 152 -10.19 -4.18 -0.90
CA GLY A 152 -9.61 -2.95 -1.45
C GLY A 152 -9.33 -3.04 -2.94
N THR A 153 -8.69 -4.12 -3.40
CA THR A 153 -8.41 -4.35 -4.83
C THR A 153 -9.70 -4.44 -5.66
N CYS A 154 -10.74 -5.10 -5.15
CA CYS A 154 -12.03 -5.18 -5.80
C CYS A 154 -12.71 -3.80 -5.90
N ALA A 155 -12.67 -3.00 -4.83
CA ALA A 155 -13.25 -1.67 -4.78
C ALA A 155 -12.60 -0.72 -5.78
N GLU A 156 -11.27 -0.69 -5.81
CA GLU A 156 -10.50 0.07 -6.80
C GLU A 156 -10.81 -0.37 -8.23
N THR A 157 -10.80 -1.69 -8.49
CA THR A 157 -11.08 -2.25 -9.82
C THR A 157 -12.49 -1.87 -10.30
N LYS A 158 -13.46 -1.87 -9.38
CA LYS A 158 -14.82 -1.43 -9.70
C LYS A 158 -14.89 0.06 -10.01
N TRP A 159 -14.23 0.89 -9.22
CA TRP A 159 -14.15 2.34 -9.49
C TRP A 159 -13.54 2.60 -10.87
N LEU A 160 -12.44 1.92 -11.20
CA LEU A 160 -11.79 2.02 -12.51
C LEU A 160 -12.76 1.74 -13.66
N ARG A 161 -13.56 0.68 -13.52
CA ARG A 161 -14.56 0.29 -14.54
C ARG A 161 -15.72 1.27 -14.66
N MET A 162 -16.09 1.95 -13.57
CA MET A 162 -17.26 2.83 -13.53
C MET A 162 -16.94 4.27 -13.92
N TYR A 163 -15.83 4.83 -13.43
CA TYR A 163 -15.58 6.27 -13.44
C TYR A 163 -14.36 6.69 -14.23
N ALA A 164 -13.39 5.79 -14.43
CA ALA A 164 -12.10 6.15 -15.01
C ALA A 164 -12.10 6.15 -16.55
N GLY A 165 -13.19 5.70 -17.19
CA GLY A 165 -13.28 5.58 -18.66
C GLY A 165 -12.39 4.46 -19.22
N ARG A 166 -12.58 4.08 -20.49
CA ARG A 166 -11.71 3.11 -21.19
C ARG A 166 -10.39 3.70 -21.70
N ASP A 167 -10.22 5.02 -21.59
CA ASP A 167 -9.10 5.78 -22.17
C ASP A 167 -7.97 6.07 -21.17
N ASN A 168 -8.09 5.59 -19.94
CA ASN A 168 -6.92 5.52 -19.08
C ASN A 168 -6.04 4.41 -19.63
N GLY A 169 -4.96 4.78 -20.33
CA GLY A 169 -3.90 3.89 -20.82
C GLY A 169 -3.25 3.00 -19.75
N ASN A 170 -3.79 3.01 -18.53
CA ASN A 170 -3.64 1.95 -17.54
C ASN A 170 -4.44 0.73 -17.99
N ASP A 171 -3.91 0.02 -18.98
CA ASP A 171 -4.09 -1.43 -18.99
C ASP A 171 -3.85 -1.91 -17.55
N SER A 172 -4.74 -2.75 -17.05
CA SER A 172 -4.73 -3.37 -15.72
C SER A 172 -3.43 -4.12 -15.36
N THR A 173 -2.41 -4.04 -16.21
CA THR A 173 -1.02 -4.43 -16.00
C THR A 173 -0.24 -3.50 -15.07
N GLU A 174 -0.70 -2.26 -14.85
CA GLU A 174 -0.08 -1.32 -13.88
C GLU A 174 -0.70 -1.39 -12.48
N LEU A 175 -1.37 -2.49 -12.15
CA LEU A 175 -1.25 -3.05 -10.80
C LEU A 175 0.21 -3.52 -10.65
N GLU A 176 1.17 -2.58 -10.63
CA GLU A 176 2.56 -2.84 -10.28
C GLU A 176 2.60 -3.25 -8.80
N VAL A 177 2.21 -4.50 -8.60
CA VAL A 177 2.65 -5.46 -7.59
C VAL A 177 2.86 -4.79 -6.23
N GLU A 178 1.80 -4.24 -5.63
CA GLU A 178 1.79 -4.08 -4.17
C GLU A 178 2.04 -5.50 -3.63
N PRO A 179 3.18 -5.79 -3.00
CA PRO A 179 3.59 -7.17 -2.73
C PRO A 179 2.62 -7.90 -1.82
N VAL A 180 1.90 -7.13 -0.98
CA VAL A 180 0.80 -7.60 -0.15
C VAL A 180 -0.40 -8.07 -1.00
N VAL A 181 -0.76 -7.35 -2.07
CA VAL A 181 -1.81 -7.79 -3.02
C VAL A 181 -1.36 -9.03 -3.78
N ALA A 182 -0.10 -9.10 -4.18
CA ALA A 182 0.45 -10.29 -4.84
C ALA A 182 0.49 -11.50 -3.91
N ALA A 183 0.75 -11.32 -2.62
CA ALA A 183 0.63 -12.37 -1.62
C ALA A 183 -0.84 -12.82 -1.46
N ALA A 184 -1.77 -11.86 -1.38
CA ALA A 184 -3.20 -12.15 -1.29
C ALA A 184 -3.72 -12.99 -2.46
N GLN A 185 -3.31 -12.66 -3.68
CA GLN A 185 -3.71 -13.41 -4.87
C GLN A 185 -3.22 -14.86 -4.87
N ARG A 186 -2.09 -15.16 -4.22
CA ARG A 186 -1.57 -16.55 -4.10
C ARG A 186 -2.28 -17.32 -2.99
N GLU A 187 -2.69 -16.62 -1.93
CA GLU A 187 -3.31 -17.20 -0.74
C GLU A 187 -4.82 -17.44 -0.92
N LEU A 188 -5.49 -16.61 -1.72
CA LEU A 188 -6.93 -16.73 -1.97
C LEU A 188 -7.25 -17.89 -2.89
N ASP A 189 -8.18 -18.75 -2.45
CA ASP A 189 -8.87 -19.66 -3.34
C ASP A 189 -9.98 -18.94 -4.13
N TRP A 190 -10.53 -19.65 -5.12
CA TRP A 190 -11.57 -19.12 -6.01
C TRP A 190 -12.86 -18.74 -5.27
N ASP A 191 -13.29 -19.56 -4.31
CA ASP A 191 -14.56 -19.36 -3.62
C ASP A 191 -14.50 -18.13 -2.71
N ARG A 192 -13.39 -17.98 -1.99
CA ARG A 192 -13.15 -16.85 -1.10
C ARG A 192 -12.95 -15.55 -1.86
N SER A 193 -12.14 -15.56 -2.93
CA SER A 193 -11.97 -14.39 -3.80
C SER A 193 -13.29 -13.95 -4.44
N THR A 194 -14.12 -14.91 -4.88
CA THR A 194 -15.45 -14.64 -5.46
C THR A 194 -16.41 -14.10 -4.40
N ARG A 195 -16.45 -14.68 -3.19
CA ARG A 195 -17.28 -14.20 -2.07
C ARG A 195 -17.02 -12.73 -1.76
N VAL A 196 -15.75 -12.35 -1.57
CA VAL A 196 -15.38 -10.96 -1.27
C VAL A 196 -15.72 -10.05 -2.43
N ALA A 197 -15.45 -10.47 -3.67
CA ALA A 197 -15.80 -9.67 -4.85
C ALA A 197 -17.31 -9.45 -4.97
N ILE A 198 -18.13 -10.47 -4.71
CA ILE A 198 -19.61 -10.34 -4.68
C ILE A 198 -20.02 -9.37 -3.58
N TRP A 199 -19.50 -9.55 -2.37
CA TRP A 199 -19.84 -8.73 -1.22
C TRP A 199 -19.51 -7.24 -1.43
N VAL A 200 -18.32 -6.92 -1.97
CA VAL A 200 -17.94 -5.54 -2.38
C VAL A 200 -18.91 -4.97 -3.43
N ASN A 201 -19.47 -5.84 -4.28
CA ASN A 201 -20.40 -5.45 -5.32
C ASN A 201 -21.85 -5.29 -4.85
N GLU A 202 -22.21 -5.80 -3.66
CA GLU A 202 -23.55 -5.63 -3.11
C GLU A 202 -23.90 -4.14 -3.00
N PRO A 203 -25.12 -3.72 -3.39
CA PRO A 203 -25.50 -2.30 -3.41
C PRO A 203 -25.28 -1.57 -2.08
N ALA A 204 -25.59 -2.23 -0.96
CA ALA A 204 -25.43 -1.66 0.37
C ALA A 204 -23.95 -1.47 0.76
N THR A 205 -23.11 -2.47 0.46
CA THR A 205 -21.65 -2.40 0.71
C THR A 205 -21.01 -1.35 -0.18
N TRP A 206 -21.34 -1.33 -1.47
CA TRP A 206 -20.78 -0.37 -2.40
C TRP A 206 -21.12 1.08 -2.02
N ALA A 207 -22.36 1.35 -1.62
CA ALA A 207 -22.75 2.70 -1.18
C ALA A 207 -21.93 3.17 0.04
N ARG A 208 -21.58 2.27 0.96
CA ARG A 208 -20.70 2.59 2.10
C ARG A 208 -19.27 2.85 1.66
N ILE A 209 -18.74 2.05 0.73
CA ILE A 209 -17.40 2.25 0.17
C ILE A 209 -17.31 3.59 -0.56
N ASP A 210 -18.32 3.92 -1.36
CA ASP A 210 -18.40 5.18 -2.13
C ASP A 210 -18.36 6.39 -1.20
N ALA A 211 -19.25 6.42 -0.19
CA ALA A 211 -19.27 7.48 0.81
C ALA A 211 -17.95 7.59 1.59
N ARG A 212 -17.33 6.46 1.97
CA ARG A 212 -16.04 6.46 2.67
C ARG A 212 -14.90 6.97 1.78
N ALA A 213 -14.91 6.64 0.49
CA ALA A 213 -13.91 7.13 -0.46
C ALA A 213 -14.00 8.65 -0.64
N GLU A 214 -15.22 9.20 -0.73
CA GLU A 214 -15.44 10.65 -0.76
C GLU A 214 -14.92 11.34 0.51
N GLU A 215 -15.17 10.78 1.69
CA GLU A 215 -14.62 11.29 2.96
C GLU A 215 -13.09 11.28 2.98
N ILE A 216 -12.46 10.21 2.45
CA ILE A 216 -11.00 10.10 2.36
C ILE A 216 -10.45 11.16 1.40
N LEU A 217 -11.06 11.32 0.22
CA LEU A 217 -10.66 12.34 -0.75
C LEU A 217 -10.79 13.76 -0.21
N ALA A 218 -11.88 14.05 0.50
CA ALA A 218 -12.07 15.34 1.15
C ALA A 218 -10.95 15.65 2.16
N LYS A 219 -10.55 14.65 2.97
CA LYS A 219 -9.43 14.79 3.92
C LYS A 219 -8.10 15.02 3.21
N LEU A 220 -7.84 14.31 2.11
CA LEU A 220 -6.63 14.49 1.30
C LEU A 220 -6.56 15.88 0.68
N LEU A 221 -7.71 16.39 0.20
CA LEU A 221 -7.79 17.75 -0.34
C LEU A 221 -7.50 18.80 0.73
N ILE A 222 -8.12 18.68 1.92
CA ILE A 222 -7.87 19.58 3.06
C ILE A 222 -6.39 19.56 3.47
N ALA A 223 -5.78 18.37 3.54
CA ALA A 223 -4.36 18.22 3.86
C ALA A 223 -3.45 18.85 2.79
N ALA A 224 -3.84 18.79 1.52
CA ALA A 224 -3.09 19.39 0.41
C ALA A 224 -3.27 20.92 0.31
N THR A 225 -4.43 21.46 0.69
CA THR A 225 -4.71 22.90 0.61
C THR A 225 -4.34 23.67 1.89
N GLY A 226 -4.10 22.98 3.01
CA GLY A 226 -3.71 23.61 4.28
C GLY A 226 -4.82 24.41 4.95
N GLU A 227 -6.07 24.33 4.46
CA GLU A 227 -7.22 24.95 5.09
C GLU A 227 -7.67 24.11 6.30
N VAL A 228 -7.03 24.34 7.44
CA VAL A 228 -7.62 23.99 8.73
C VAL A 228 -8.90 24.82 8.86
N ALA A 229 -10.06 24.16 8.77
CA ALA A 229 -11.35 24.77 9.03
C ALA A 229 -11.29 25.51 10.37
N LYS A 230 -11.53 26.82 10.33
CA LYS A 230 -11.69 27.67 11.50
C LYS A 230 -13.02 27.39 12.20
#